data_AF-A0A1G7TQR5-F1
#
_entry.id   AF-A0A1G7TQR5-F1
#
_cell.length_a   1.000
_cell.length_b   1.000
_cell.length_c   1.000
_cell.angle_alpha   90.00
_cell.angle_beta   90.00
_cell.angle_gamma   90.00
#
_symmetry.space_group_name_H-M   'P 1'
#
loop_
_entity.id
_entity.type
_entity.pdbx_description
1 polymer ?
#
loop_
_entity_poly.entity_id
_entity_poly.type
_entity_poly.pdbx_seq_one_letter_code
_entity_poly.pdbx_strand_id
1 'polypeptide(L)'
;MNTLKQAAGADLLTDAQEEALASVKDHRGDDARFINLHGPQHAGKTFLCWVLQQDSDWTYYQALPTNADTPTTIYDHGNPERKATRKLRNHASINGLATVVYVTERPAEELYPRVELDPADDHYSEIASNWTDLGLDPETAPSPIQQ
;
A
#
# COMPACT_ATOMS: atom_id res chain seq x y z
N MET A 1 -15.18 -9.46 5.91
CA MET A 1 -14.66 -8.95 4.63
C MET A 1 -15.47 -7.74 4.17
N ASN A 2 -15.09 -6.51 4.43
CA ASN A 2 -14.54 -5.91 5.65
C ASN A 2 -15.08 -4.48 5.60
N THR A 3 -15.88 -4.06 6.59
CA THR A 3 -16.40 -2.68 6.68
C THR A 3 -15.29 -1.67 6.46
N LEU A 4 -14.09 -1.95 6.98
CA LEU A 4 -12.85 -1.21 6.74
C LEU A 4 -12.45 -1.00 5.27
N LYS A 5 -12.60 -2.02 4.40
CA LYS A 5 -12.27 -1.86 2.97
C LYS A 5 -13.33 -1.04 2.23
N GLN A 6 -14.58 -1.13 2.65
CA GLN A 6 -15.69 -0.34 2.08
C GLN A 6 -15.71 1.10 2.60
N ALA A 7 -15.27 1.30 3.84
CA ALA A 7 -15.16 2.59 4.50
C ALA A 7 -13.79 3.26 4.26
N ALA A 8 -12.83 2.57 3.64
CA ALA A 8 -11.50 3.13 3.35
C ALA A 8 -11.65 4.41 2.54
N GLY A 9 -11.39 5.54 3.20
CA GLY A 9 -11.43 6.88 2.65
C GLY A 9 -10.17 7.63 3.06
N ALA A 10 -9.81 8.65 2.29
CA ALA A 10 -8.65 9.47 2.57
C ALA A 10 -8.75 10.20 3.92
N ASP A 11 -9.98 10.47 4.38
CA ASP A 11 -10.33 11.09 5.66
C ASP A 11 -9.99 10.25 6.89
N LEU A 12 -9.66 8.97 6.71
CA LEU A 12 -9.31 8.05 7.79
C LEU A 12 -7.81 7.76 7.87
N LEU A 13 -7.03 8.35 6.97
CA LEU A 13 -5.58 8.23 6.99
C LEU A 13 -5.02 9.01 8.18
N THR A 14 -4.01 8.44 8.81
CA THR A 14 -3.14 9.21 9.73
C THR A 14 -2.21 10.10 8.92
N ASP A 15 -1.64 11.15 9.51
CA ASP A 15 -0.69 12.06 8.84
C ASP A 15 0.43 11.31 8.09
N ALA A 16 1.06 10.31 8.73
CA ALA A 16 2.10 9.49 8.09
C ALA A 16 1.62 8.73 6.83
N GLN A 17 0.35 8.31 6.81
CA GLN A 17 -0.24 7.63 5.66
C GLN A 17 -0.66 8.62 4.57
N GLU A 18 -1.09 9.83 4.94
CA GLU A 18 -1.35 10.92 4.00
C GLU A 18 -0.06 11.34 3.28
N GLU A 19 1.04 11.51 4.02
CA GLU A 19 2.36 11.83 3.48
C GLU A 19 2.85 10.73 2.53
N ALA A 20 2.75 9.46 2.95
CA ALA A 20 3.11 8.33 2.09
C ALA A 20 2.22 8.26 0.83
N LEU A 21 0.91 8.51 0.96
CA LEU A 21 -0.02 8.55 -0.17
C LEU A 21 0.35 9.67 -1.16
N ALA A 22 0.65 10.87 -0.66
CA ALA A 22 1.08 12.00 -1.47
C ALA A 22 2.38 11.67 -2.21
N SER A 23 3.38 11.10 -1.52
CA SER A 23 4.65 10.70 -2.12
C SER A 23 4.49 9.65 -3.23
N VAL A 24 3.58 8.67 -3.05
CA VAL A 24 3.24 7.71 -4.13
C VAL A 24 2.66 8.44 -5.35
N LYS A 25 1.77 9.42 -5.14
CA LYS A 25 1.14 10.19 -6.22
C LYS A 25 2.14 11.09 -6.94
N ASP A 26 3.05 11.72 -6.20
CA ASP A 26 4.11 12.57 -6.76
C ASP A 26 5.04 11.74 -7.66
N HIS A 27 5.50 10.58 -7.18
CA HIS A 27 6.30 9.68 -8.00
C HIS A 27 5.57 9.19 -9.24
N ARG A 28 4.25 8.92 -9.16
CA ARG A 28 3.45 8.61 -10.34
C ARG A 28 3.41 9.79 -11.32
N GLY A 29 3.26 11.02 -10.82
CA GLY A 29 3.29 12.25 -11.62
C GLY A 29 4.62 12.48 -12.34
N ASP A 30 5.72 11.99 -11.76
CA ASP A 30 7.06 11.98 -12.35
C ASP A 30 7.32 10.78 -13.29
N ASP A 31 6.27 10.11 -13.76
CA ASP A 31 6.32 8.92 -14.62
C ASP A 31 7.11 7.74 -14.02
N ALA A 32 7.17 7.62 -12.69
CA ALA A 32 7.80 6.47 -12.05
C ALA A 32 7.02 5.19 -12.35
N ARG A 33 7.67 4.29 -13.10
CA ARG A 33 7.08 3.00 -13.47
C ARG A 33 6.97 2.03 -12.29
N PHE A 34 7.90 2.11 -11.34
CA PHE A 34 7.93 1.26 -10.15
C PHE A 34 8.16 2.13 -8.93
N ILE A 35 7.30 1.95 -7.93
CA ILE A 35 7.36 2.65 -6.65
C ILE A 35 7.35 1.56 -5.59
N ASN A 36 8.34 1.55 -4.69
CA ASN A 36 8.33 0.63 -3.56
C ASN A 36 7.74 1.33 -2.33
N LEU A 37 6.51 0.98 -1.97
CA LEU A 37 5.94 1.33 -0.68
C LEU A 37 6.44 0.32 0.35
N HIS A 38 7.16 0.76 1.37
CA HIS A 38 7.63 -0.13 2.42
C HIS A 38 7.39 0.44 3.80
N GLY A 39 7.47 -0.42 4.82
CA GLY A 39 7.27 -0.04 6.21
C GLY A 39 7.02 -1.28 7.06
N PRO A 40 7.15 -1.18 8.38
CA PRO A 40 7.02 -2.31 9.28
C PRO A 40 5.66 -3.00 9.15
N GLN A 41 5.59 -4.24 9.63
CA GLN A 41 4.30 -4.93 9.74
C GLN A 41 3.35 -4.07 10.58
N HIS A 42 2.06 -4.08 10.22
CA HIS A 42 1.01 -3.29 10.89
C HIS A 42 1.05 -1.76 10.73
N ALA A 43 2.00 -1.19 9.98
CA ALA A 43 2.04 0.24 9.67
C ALA A 43 0.84 0.78 8.83
N GLY A 44 -0.15 -0.06 8.52
CA GLY A 44 -1.32 0.35 7.72
C GLY A 44 -1.12 0.41 6.20
N LYS A 45 -0.02 -0.16 5.66
CA LYS A 45 0.26 -0.21 4.20
C LYS A 45 -0.93 -0.71 3.37
N THR A 46 -1.56 -1.81 3.80
CA THR A 46 -2.71 -2.40 3.10
C THR A 46 -3.92 -1.47 3.11
N PHE A 47 -4.14 -0.71 4.20
CA PHE A 47 -5.22 0.28 4.29
C PHE A 47 -4.96 1.44 3.31
N LEU A 48 -3.75 1.99 3.29
CA LEU A 48 -3.32 2.99 2.32
C LEU A 48 -3.53 2.50 0.87
N CYS A 49 -3.22 1.23 0.60
CA CYS A 49 -3.47 0.62 -0.71
C CYS A 49 -4.96 0.53 -1.07
N TRP A 50 -5.85 0.34 -0.11
CA TRP A 50 -7.29 0.40 -0.35
C TRP A 50 -7.76 1.82 -0.64
N VAL A 51 -7.20 2.83 0.04
CA VAL A 51 -7.48 4.23 -0.27
C VAL A 51 -6.98 4.58 -1.67
N LEU A 52 -5.79 4.13 -2.07
CA LEU A 52 -5.32 4.24 -3.46
C LEU A 52 -6.27 3.55 -4.45
N GLN A 53 -6.81 2.38 -4.11
CA GLN A 53 -7.75 1.66 -4.98
C GLN A 53 -9.07 2.43 -5.20
N GLN A 54 -9.50 3.28 -4.26
CA GLN A 54 -10.69 4.11 -4.46
C GLN A 54 -10.48 5.19 -5.52
N ASP A 55 -9.23 5.58 -5.79
CA ASP A 55 -8.88 6.31 -7.00
C ASP A 55 -8.97 5.33 -8.18
N SER A 56 -9.94 5.56 -9.07
CA SER A 56 -10.45 4.58 -10.05
C SER A 56 -9.42 4.02 -11.03
N ASP A 57 -8.23 4.61 -11.06
CA ASP A 57 -7.13 4.20 -11.92
C ASP A 57 -6.34 3.00 -11.39
N TRP A 58 -6.46 2.66 -10.10
CA TRP A 58 -5.63 1.63 -9.47
C TRP A 58 -6.35 0.29 -9.33
N THR A 59 -5.66 -0.80 -9.66
CA THR A 59 -6.13 -2.16 -9.36
C THR A 59 -5.24 -2.84 -8.32
N TYR A 60 -5.88 -3.34 -7.27
CA TYR A 60 -5.22 -3.98 -6.14
C TYR A 60 -5.14 -5.51 -6.32
N TYR A 61 -3.95 -6.06 -6.14
CA TYR A 61 -3.69 -7.49 -6.14
C TYR A 61 -2.86 -7.91 -4.92
N GLN A 62 -3.26 -8.99 -4.24
CA GLN A 62 -2.49 -9.58 -3.13
C GLN A 62 -1.39 -10.54 -3.60
N ALA A 63 -1.44 -10.94 -4.87
CA ALA A 63 -0.49 -11.82 -5.50
C ALA A 63 -0.34 -11.40 -6.96
N LEU A 64 0.81 -11.72 -7.56
CA LEU A 64 1.04 -11.41 -8.97
C LEU A 64 0.00 -12.15 -9.85
N PRO A 65 -0.90 -11.43 -10.54
CA PRO A 65 -1.91 -12.04 -11.38
C PRO A 65 -1.27 -12.54 -12.68
N THR A 66 -2.01 -13.33 -13.46
CA THR A 66 -1.56 -13.75 -14.80
C THR A 66 -1.62 -12.60 -15.80
N ASN A 67 -2.68 -11.78 -15.71
CA ASN A 67 -2.91 -10.58 -16.51
C ASN A 67 -3.34 -9.45 -15.57
N ALA A 68 -3.05 -8.21 -15.93
CA ALA A 68 -3.56 -7.05 -15.20
C ALA A 68 -4.76 -6.44 -15.92
N ASP A 69 -5.73 -5.97 -15.13
CA ASP A 69 -6.97 -5.38 -15.62
C ASP A 69 -6.78 -3.90 -16.01
N THR A 70 -5.80 -3.25 -15.40
CA THR A 70 -5.46 -1.84 -15.62
C THR A 70 -3.93 -1.66 -15.72
N PRO A 71 -3.47 -0.57 -16.37
CA PRO A 71 -2.04 -0.29 -16.47
C PRO A 71 -1.41 0.20 -15.15
N THR A 72 -2.22 0.55 -14.14
CA THR A 72 -1.76 1.09 -12.86
C THR A 72 -2.16 0.15 -11.73
N THR A 73 -1.18 -0.52 -11.13
CA THR A 73 -1.45 -1.67 -10.25
C THR A 73 -0.74 -1.56 -8.91
N ILE A 74 -1.37 -2.10 -7.88
CA ILE A 74 -0.81 -2.29 -6.55
C ILE A 74 -0.59 -3.79 -6.34
N TYR A 75 0.62 -4.17 -5.95
CA TYR A 75 0.96 -5.53 -5.54
C TYR A 75 1.34 -5.53 -4.06
N ASP A 76 0.40 -6.00 -3.22
CA ASP A 76 0.64 -6.15 -1.79
C ASP A 76 1.40 -7.45 -1.48
N HIS A 77 2.02 -7.51 -0.30
CA HIS A 77 2.78 -8.65 0.21
C HIS A 77 3.97 -9.07 -0.69
N GLY A 78 4.67 -8.07 -1.23
CA GLY A 78 5.87 -8.25 -2.02
C GLY A 78 7.04 -8.82 -1.22
N ASN A 79 7.92 -9.55 -1.92
CA ASN A 79 9.23 -9.94 -1.40
C ASN A 79 10.27 -8.88 -1.86
N PRO A 80 10.98 -8.22 -0.93
CA PRO A 80 11.95 -7.17 -1.24
C PRO A 80 13.22 -7.66 -1.95
N GLU A 81 13.47 -8.97 -1.99
CA GLU A 81 14.63 -9.55 -2.64
C GLU A 81 14.74 -9.18 -4.13
N ARG A 82 15.96 -8.97 -4.59
CA ARG A 82 16.27 -8.63 -5.98
C ARG A 82 15.68 -9.61 -7.00
N LYS A 83 15.62 -10.90 -6.69
CA LYS A 83 15.07 -11.92 -7.60
C LYS A 83 13.56 -11.72 -7.81
N ALA A 84 12.82 -11.44 -6.75
CA ALA A 84 11.37 -11.25 -6.80
C ALA A 84 11.00 -9.96 -7.52
N THR A 85 11.67 -8.86 -7.18
CA THR A 85 11.47 -7.55 -7.80
C THR A 85 11.79 -7.55 -9.31
N ARG A 86 12.83 -8.29 -9.75
CA ARG A 86 13.11 -8.49 -11.18
C ARG A 86 12.02 -9.27 -11.91
N LYS A 87 11.47 -10.32 -11.27
CA LYS A 87 10.36 -11.09 -11.84
C LYS A 87 9.13 -10.20 -12.03
N LEU A 88 8.81 -9.37 -11.03
CA LEU A 88 7.75 -8.39 -11.12
C LEU A 88 7.98 -7.40 -12.27
N ARG A 89 9.20 -6.87 -12.41
CA ARG A 89 9.53 -5.94 -13.49
C ARG A 89 9.31 -6.53 -14.88
N ASN A 90 9.74 -7.78 -15.08
CA ASN A 90 9.52 -8.48 -16.33
C ASN A 90 8.03 -8.69 -16.59
N HIS A 91 7.26 -9.09 -15.56
CA HIS A 91 5.82 -9.23 -15.66
C HIS A 91 5.13 -7.92 -16.07
N ALA A 92 5.49 -6.82 -15.42
CA ALA A 92 4.96 -5.49 -15.72
C ALA A 92 5.30 -5.04 -17.15
N SER A 93 6.50 -5.36 -17.64
CA SER A 93 6.88 -5.08 -19.02
C SER A 93 6.09 -5.88 -20.04
N ILE A 94 5.85 -7.16 -19.78
CA ILE A 94 5.08 -8.06 -20.66
C ILE A 94 3.61 -7.62 -20.73
N ASN A 95 3.05 -7.22 -19.60
CA ASN A 95 1.65 -6.81 -19.48
C ASN A 95 1.40 -5.32 -19.78
N GLY A 96 2.41 -4.57 -20.21
CA GLY A 96 2.25 -3.15 -20.55
C GLY A 96 1.84 -2.27 -19.37
N LEU A 97 2.24 -2.60 -18.14
CA LEU A 97 1.94 -1.78 -16.97
C LEU A 97 2.70 -0.46 -17.02
N ALA A 98 1.96 0.62 -16.78
CA ALA A 98 2.43 1.99 -16.73
C ALA A 98 3.04 2.32 -15.36
N THR A 99 2.36 1.95 -14.27
CA THR A 99 2.83 2.20 -12.90
C THR A 99 2.53 1.03 -12.00
N VAL A 100 3.52 0.65 -11.17
CA VAL A 100 3.41 -0.42 -10.19
C VAL A 100 3.81 0.09 -8.82
N VAL A 101 2.89 0.04 -7.86
CA VAL A 101 3.21 0.15 -6.44
C VAL A 101 3.48 -1.25 -5.90
N TYR A 102 4.72 -1.49 -5.47
CA TYR A 102 5.15 -2.75 -4.88
C TYR A 102 5.30 -2.60 -3.37
N VAL A 103 4.43 -3.26 -2.62
CA VAL A 103 4.35 -3.11 -1.17
C VAL A 103 5.20 -4.19 -0.50
N THR A 104 6.13 -3.79 0.39
CA THR A 104 7.03 -4.73 1.09
C THR A 104 7.15 -4.35 2.57
N GLU A 105 7.63 -5.27 3.42
CA GLU A 105 7.84 -4.99 4.85
C GLU A 105 9.14 -4.20 5.13
N ARG A 106 10.06 -4.20 4.17
CA ARG A 106 11.34 -3.50 4.22
C ARG A 106 11.69 -3.01 2.81
N PRO A 107 12.63 -2.06 2.67
CA PRO A 107 13.02 -1.55 1.36
C PRO A 107 13.39 -2.68 0.39
N ALA A 108 12.87 -2.60 -0.84
CA ALA A 108 13.26 -3.48 -1.93
C ALA A 108 14.75 -3.29 -2.27
N GLU A 109 15.44 -4.39 -2.59
CA GLU A 109 16.89 -4.36 -2.90
C GLU A 109 17.20 -3.68 -4.24
N GLU A 110 16.25 -3.67 -5.18
CA GLU A 110 16.39 -2.90 -6.41
C GLU A 110 16.20 -1.40 -6.15
N LEU A 111 16.85 -0.57 -6.97
CA LEU A 111 16.79 0.88 -6.88
C LEU A 111 15.50 1.39 -7.55
N TYR A 112 14.42 1.42 -6.79
CA TYR A 112 13.19 2.13 -7.14
C TYR A 112 13.07 3.40 -6.30
N PRO A 113 12.29 4.41 -6.73
CA PRO A 113 11.68 5.35 -5.81
C PRO A 113 11.06 4.60 -4.62
N ARG A 114 11.44 5.00 -3.42
CA ARG A 114 11.01 4.37 -2.16
C ARG A 114 10.13 5.35 -1.42
N VAL A 115 8.96 4.86 -1.03
CA VAL A 115 8.06 5.54 -0.12
C VAL A 115 8.06 4.73 1.16
N GLU A 116 8.54 5.34 2.23
CA GLU A 116 8.53 4.74 3.55
C GLU A 116 7.26 5.17 4.29
N LEU A 117 6.55 4.19 4.82
CA LEU A 117 5.50 4.38 5.81
C LEU A 117 6.08 4.00 7.16
N ASP A 118 6.63 4.99 7.85
CA ASP A 118 7.21 4.87 9.19
C ASP A 118 6.36 5.67 10.19
N PRO A 119 5.25 5.08 10.68
CA PRO A 119 4.41 5.75 11.65
C PRO A 119 5.11 5.90 13.00
N ALA A 120 4.88 7.04 13.67
CA ALA A 120 5.30 7.26 15.05
C ALA A 120 4.56 6.34 16.04
N ASP A 121 5.08 6.19 17.27
CA ASP A 121 4.56 5.24 18.28
C ASP A 121 3.07 5.47 18.63
N ASP A 122 2.60 6.71 18.51
CA ASP A 122 1.22 7.16 18.73
C ASP A 122 0.25 6.81 17.58
N HIS A 123 0.76 6.40 16.42
CA HIS A 123 -0.03 6.01 15.25
C HIS A 123 -1.10 4.95 15.52
N TYR A 124 -0.78 3.96 16.36
CA TYR A 124 -1.75 2.91 16.70
C TYR A 124 -2.94 3.45 17.49
N SER A 125 -2.73 4.53 18.25
CA SER A 125 -3.78 5.20 19.01
C SER A 125 -4.67 6.04 18.09
N GLU A 126 -4.09 6.67 17.06
CA GLU A 126 -4.84 7.39 16.02
C GLU A 126 -5.71 6.45 15.18
N ILE A 127 -5.15 5.31 14.74
CA ILE A 127 -5.91 4.28 14.02
C ILE A 127 -7.11 3.80 14.86
N ALA A 128 -6.88 3.51 16.15
CA ALA A 128 -7.94 3.05 17.05
C ALA A 128 -9.03 4.11 17.26
N SER A 129 -8.65 5.40 17.34
CA SER A 129 -9.61 6.51 17.39
C SER A 129 -10.45 6.56 16.11
N ASN A 130 -9.82 6.54 14.94
CA ASN A 130 -10.51 6.59 13.65
C ASN A 130 -11.47 5.41 13.47
N TRP A 131 -11.11 4.22 13.98
CA TRP A 131 -11.98 3.03 13.91
C TRP A 131 -13.17 3.14 14.87
N THR A 132 -12.98 3.71 16.05
CA THR A 132 -14.05 3.94 17.02
C THR A 132 -15.10 4.90 16.46
N ASP A 133 -14.68 5.96 15.75
CA ASP A 133 -15.57 6.91 15.09
C ASP A 133 -16.43 6.26 13.99
N LEU A 134 -15.94 5.18 13.37
CA LEU A 134 -16.67 4.38 12.39
C LEU A 134 -17.60 3.32 13.01
N GLY A 135 -17.67 3.25 14.35
CA GLY A 135 -18.41 2.21 15.07
C GLY A 135 -17.82 0.81 14.89
N LEU A 136 -16.53 0.73 14.53
CA LEU A 136 -15.79 -0.52 14.46
C LEU A 136 -15.16 -0.79 15.82
N ASP A 137 -15.42 -1.96 16.36
CA ASP A 137 -14.81 -2.38 17.61
C ASP A 137 -13.32 -2.67 17.38
N PRO A 138 -12.40 -1.89 17.96
CA PRO A 138 -10.96 -2.08 17.79
C PRO A 138 -10.47 -3.45 18.31
N GLU A 139 -11.23 -4.13 19.18
CA GLU A 139 -10.92 -5.50 19.64
C GLU A 139 -11.24 -6.58 18.60
N THR A 140 -12.12 -6.29 17.63
CA THR A 140 -12.53 -7.24 16.56
C THR A 140 -12.13 -6.80 15.16
N ALA A 141 -11.78 -5.53 14.98
CA ALA A 141 -11.06 -5.03 13.82
C ALA A 141 -9.70 -5.76 13.74
N PRO A 142 -9.10 -5.93 12.54
CA PRO A 142 -7.82 -6.61 12.40
C PRO A 142 -6.78 -5.93 13.29
N SER A 143 -6.56 -6.49 14.48
CA SER A 143 -5.75 -5.87 15.50
C SER A 143 -4.30 -5.85 15.01
N PRO A 144 -3.53 -4.80 15.30
CA PRO A 144 -2.08 -4.95 15.38
C PRO A 144 -1.86 -5.98 16.49
N ILE A 145 -1.40 -7.17 16.12
CA ILE A 145 -1.19 -8.26 17.08
C ILE A 145 -0.20 -7.73 18.12
N GLN A 146 -0.66 -7.64 19.38
CA GLN A 146 0.22 -7.38 20.51
C GLN A 146 1.26 -8.50 20.55
N GLN A 147 2.53 -8.11 20.70
CA GLN A 147 3.70 -8.98 20.75
C GLN A 147 3.57 -10.11 21.76
#